data_AF-A0AA88JSC0-F1
#
_entry.id   AF-A0AA88JSC0-F1
#
_cell.length_a   1.000
_cell.length_b   1.000
_cell.length_c   1.000
_cell.angle_alpha   90.00
_cell.angle_beta   90.00
_cell.angle_gamma   90.00
#
_symmetry.space_group_name_H-M   'P 1'
#
loop_
_entity.id
_entity.type
_entity.pdbx_description
1 polymer ?
#
loop_
_entity_poly.entity_id
_entity_poly.type
_entity_poly.pdbx_seq_one_letter_code
_entity_poly.pdbx_strand_id
1 'polypeptide(L)'
;MAGDYLSFKAVTGSGTLSTAGAEVLKRVLKKRADAAREILIEEMKLGHKFKEEISEDEVAATIFRYMRAAEEGAARRNLRFLAAVAAGQAAQEGLYADTFLRWADVIASLSREEIIVLGVAYRLGSKMDFEIARDGRFWTDCLDVLSNDHKIDARVADSLAASLLRTGMLQILGGLFDMGHAYLPADKLIALGHLVDIEGLSHRSDELDGLGR
;
A
#
# COMPACT_ATOMS: atom_id res chain seq x y z
N MET A 1 11.42 -10.24 21.78
CA MET A 1 10.14 -9.61 21.40
C MET A 1 9.37 -10.35 20.30
N ALA A 2 9.97 -10.89 19.23
CA ALA A 2 9.23 -11.70 18.23
C ALA A 2 8.73 -13.08 18.75
N GLY A 3 9.39 -13.64 19.77
CA GLY A 3 9.03 -14.93 20.38
C GLY A 3 7.75 -14.90 21.21
N ASP A 4 7.46 -13.77 21.89
CA ASP A 4 6.30 -13.64 22.77
C ASP A 4 4.99 -13.47 21.99
N TYR A 5 5.06 -12.84 20.81
CA TYR A 5 3.89 -12.59 19.95
C TYR A 5 3.25 -13.88 19.43
N LEU A 6 4.07 -14.88 19.04
CA LEU A 6 3.58 -16.18 18.61
C LEU A 6 3.08 -17.05 19.77
N SER A 7 3.60 -16.82 20.99
CA SER A 7 3.17 -17.56 22.17
C SER A 7 1.76 -17.15 22.64
N PHE A 8 1.38 -15.89 22.44
CA PHE A 8 0.05 -15.38 22.84
C PHE A 8 -1.09 -15.95 22.00
N LYS A 9 -0.93 -16.07 20.67
CA LYS A 9 -1.99 -16.60 19.77
C LYS A 9 -2.14 -18.12 19.80
N ALA A 10 -1.14 -18.86 20.31
CA ALA A 10 -1.17 -20.33 20.30
C ALA A 10 -2.05 -20.96 21.39
N VAL A 11 -2.55 -20.19 22.37
CA VAL A 11 -3.17 -20.74 23.59
C VAL A 11 -4.71 -20.65 23.61
N THR A 12 -5.37 -19.91 22.72
CA THR A 12 -6.83 -19.68 22.81
C THR A 12 -7.61 -20.08 21.56
N GLY A 13 -7.70 -21.39 21.30
CA GLY A 13 -8.55 -21.93 20.25
C GLY A 13 -8.98 -23.37 20.54
N SER A 14 -10.04 -23.53 21.33
CA SER A 14 -10.73 -24.81 21.53
C SER A 14 -11.42 -25.24 20.23
N GLY A 15 -10.78 -26.15 19.51
CA GLY A 15 -11.30 -26.79 18.31
C GLY A 15 -10.21 -27.72 17.79
N THR A 16 -10.57 -28.96 17.47
CA THR A 16 -9.67 -30.05 17.08
C THR A 16 -8.84 -29.75 15.83
N LEU A 17 -7.82 -28.91 15.96
CA LEU A 17 -6.72 -28.81 15.02
C LEU A 17 -5.80 -29.98 15.36
N SER A 18 -5.69 -30.96 14.47
CA SER A 18 -4.69 -32.01 14.64
C SER A 18 -3.33 -31.34 14.87
N THR A 19 -2.52 -31.88 15.77
CA THR A 19 -1.19 -31.33 16.11
C THR A 19 -0.34 -31.05 14.87
N ALA A 20 -0.53 -31.83 13.80
CA ALA A 20 0.04 -31.61 12.48
C ALA A 20 -0.46 -30.32 11.78
N GLY A 21 -1.77 -30.04 11.80
CA GLY A 21 -2.35 -28.81 11.24
C GLY A 21 -1.92 -27.55 11.99
N ALA A 22 -1.84 -27.63 13.32
CA ALA A 22 -1.32 -26.55 14.15
C ALA A 22 0.15 -26.23 13.83
N GLU A 23 0.98 -27.26 13.64
CA GLU A 23 2.41 -27.09 13.35
C GLU A 23 2.66 -26.58 11.92
N VAL A 24 1.82 -26.93 10.94
CA VAL A 24 1.88 -26.36 9.59
C VAL A 24 1.49 -24.89 9.62
N LEU A 25 0.38 -24.54 10.28
CA LEU A 25 -0.07 -23.15 10.39
C LEU A 25 0.98 -22.28 11.09
N LYS A 26 1.55 -22.76 12.20
CA LYS A 26 2.62 -22.07 12.93
C LYS A 26 3.85 -21.83 12.04
N ARG A 27 4.26 -22.83 11.25
CA ARG A 27 5.36 -22.68 10.28
C ARG A 27 5.07 -21.64 9.21
N VAL A 28 3.86 -21.63 8.66
CA VAL A 28 3.44 -20.63 7.64
C VAL A 28 3.43 -19.22 8.23
N LEU A 29 2.81 -19.03 9.40
CA LEU A 29 2.75 -17.72 10.06
C LEU A 29 4.16 -17.22 10.43
N LYS A 30 5.03 -18.09 10.95
CA LYS A 30 6.41 -17.74 11.24
C LYS A 30 7.16 -17.32 9.96
N LYS A 31 7.04 -18.08 8.88
CA LYS A 31 7.67 -17.74 7.58
C LYS A 31 7.19 -16.38 7.05
N ARG A 32 5.88 -16.08 7.16
CA ARG A 32 5.31 -14.78 6.78
C ARG A 32 5.84 -13.65 7.67
N ALA A 33 5.90 -13.87 8.97
CA ALA A 33 6.43 -12.91 9.93
C ALA A 33 7.92 -12.59 9.68
N ASP A 34 8.74 -13.62 9.43
CA ASP A 34 10.16 -13.46 9.13
C ASP A 34 10.37 -12.65 7.83
N ALA A 35 9.64 -12.99 6.76
CA ALA A 35 9.73 -12.27 5.49
C ALA A 35 9.25 -10.81 5.58
N ALA A 36 8.19 -10.55 6.37
CA ALA A 36 7.69 -9.20 6.61
C ALA A 36 8.69 -8.39 7.43
N ARG A 37 9.32 -9.00 8.44
CA ARG A 37 10.37 -8.35 9.23
C ARG A 37 11.55 -7.92 8.36
N GLU A 38 11.99 -8.77 7.43
CA GLU A 38 13.06 -8.44 6.49
C GLU A 38 12.70 -7.22 5.63
N ILE A 39 11.50 -7.21 5.04
CA ILE A 39 10.99 -6.07 4.26
C ILE A 39 10.98 -4.79 5.10
N LEU A 40 10.43 -4.85 6.32
CA LEU A 40 10.36 -3.69 7.19
C LEU A 40 11.76 -3.14 7.49
N ILE A 41 12.72 -4.00 7.82
CA ILE A 41 14.10 -3.58 8.09
C ILE A 41 14.74 -2.95 6.84
N GLU A 42 14.50 -3.50 5.66
CA GLU A 42 15.01 -2.94 4.40
C GLU A 42 14.46 -1.53 4.15
N GLU A 43 13.14 -1.32 4.23
CA GLU A 43 12.54 -0.01 3.98
C GLU A 43 12.92 1.00 5.07
N MET A 44 13.01 0.58 6.34
CA MET A 44 13.45 1.45 7.43
C MET A 44 14.91 1.90 7.27
N LYS A 45 15.78 1.10 6.62
CA LYS A 45 17.15 1.53 6.28
C LYS A 45 17.19 2.54 5.14
N LEU A 46 16.19 2.53 4.25
CA LEU A 46 16.04 3.50 3.17
C LEU A 46 15.43 4.82 3.68
N GLY A 47 14.69 4.78 4.78
CA GLY A 47 14.14 5.95 5.44
C GLY A 47 15.21 6.95 5.90
N HIS A 48 14.94 8.23 5.68
CA HIS A 48 15.74 9.32 6.24
C HIS A 48 15.59 9.39 7.77
N LYS A 49 16.57 10.00 8.45
CA LYS A 49 16.63 10.11 9.92
C LYS A 49 15.27 10.53 10.49
N PHE A 50 14.80 9.82 11.52
CA PHE A 50 13.58 10.17 12.25
C PHE A 50 13.65 11.63 12.70
N LYS A 51 12.58 12.39 12.45
CA LYS A 51 12.53 13.81 12.83
C LYS A 51 12.31 13.99 14.33
N GLU A 52 11.72 13.01 15.01
CA GLU A 52 11.31 13.09 16.41
C GLU A 52 11.62 11.80 17.18
N GLU A 53 11.64 11.91 18.51
CA GLU A 53 11.64 10.78 19.43
C GLU A 53 10.25 10.13 19.40
N ILE A 54 10.12 9.00 18.71
CA ILE A 54 8.85 8.30 18.54
C ILE A 54 8.52 7.52 19.81
N SER A 55 7.30 7.69 20.34
CA SER A 55 6.81 6.90 21.48
C SER A 55 6.86 5.40 21.21
N GLU A 56 7.26 4.61 22.21
CA GLU A 56 7.27 3.14 22.13
C GLU A 56 5.89 2.58 21.77
N ASP A 57 4.81 3.19 22.26
CA ASP A 57 3.43 2.77 22.00
C ASP A 57 3.06 2.94 20.51
N GLU A 58 3.47 4.05 19.90
CA GLU A 58 3.21 4.36 18.48
C GLU A 58 3.98 3.40 17.56
N VAL A 59 5.23 3.10 17.92
CA VAL A 59 6.05 2.09 17.24
C VAL A 59 5.40 0.72 17.37
N ALA A 60 4.99 0.33 18.58
CA ALA A 60 4.39 -0.97 18.83
C ALA A 60 3.07 -1.16 18.06
N ALA A 61 2.20 -0.14 18.04
CA ALA A 61 0.94 -0.17 17.31
C ALA A 61 1.15 -0.27 15.78
N THR A 62 2.11 0.48 15.24
CA THR A 62 2.49 0.43 13.82
C THR A 62 3.01 -0.96 13.44
N ILE A 63 3.96 -1.50 14.22
CA ILE A 63 4.50 -2.85 14.00
C ILE A 63 3.40 -3.89 14.11
N PHE A 64 2.54 -3.81 15.11
CA PHE A 64 1.44 -4.76 15.30
C PHE A 64 0.53 -4.81 14.07
N ARG A 65 0.14 -3.65 13.54
CA ARG A 65 -0.72 -3.58 12.35
C ARG A 65 -0.02 -4.09 11.09
N TYR A 66 1.24 -3.72 10.91
CA TYR A 66 2.06 -4.23 9.82
C TYR A 66 2.16 -5.76 9.84
N MET A 67 2.49 -6.33 11.01
CA MET A 67 2.60 -7.77 11.19
C MET A 67 1.26 -8.47 10.98
N ARG A 68 0.15 -7.87 11.42
CA ARG A 68 -1.19 -8.39 11.16
C ARG A 68 -1.49 -8.48 9.66
N ALA A 69 -1.15 -7.46 8.87
CA ALA A 69 -1.32 -7.51 7.42
C ALA A 69 -0.49 -8.64 6.78
N ALA A 70 0.73 -8.88 7.28
CA ALA A 70 1.55 -10.00 6.82
C ALA A 70 0.95 -11.37 7.19
N GLU A 71 0.41 -11.51 8.41
CA GLU A 71 -0.27 -12.74 8.85
C GLU A 71 -1.50 -13.04 8.01
N GLU A 72 -2.32 -12.02 7.72
CA GLU A 72 -3.50 -12.10 6.86
C GLU A 72 -3.14 -12.41 5.40
N GLY A 73 -1.86 -12.32 5.03
CA GLY A 73 -1.35 -12.74 3.73
C GLY A 73 -1.34 -11.64 2.68
N ALA A 74 -1.20 -10.37 3.11
CA ALA A 74 -0.99 -9.27 2.18
C ALA A 74 0.16 -9.57 1.22
N ALA A 75 0.01 -9.14 -0.04
CA ALA A 75 1.02 -9.33 -1.07
C ALA A 75 2.36 -8.71 -0.64
N ARG A 76 3.48 -9.30 -1.06
CA ARG A 76 4.84 -8.82 -0.74
C ARG A 76 5.03 -7.35 -1.09
N ARG A 77 4.52 -6.91 -2.26
CA ARG A 77 4.47 -5.50 -2.68
C ARG A 77 3.70 -4.62 -1.69
N ASN A 78 2.51 -5.05 -1.26
CA ASN A 78 1.70 -4.27 -0.32
C ASN A 78 2.43 -4.12 1.02
N LEU A 79 3.13 -5.17 1.48
CA LEU A 79 3.99 -5.10 2.67
C LEU A 79 5.17 -4.14 2.48
N ARG A 80 5.82 -4.11 1.31
CA ARG A 80 6.83 -3.08 1.02
C ARG A 80 6.24 -1.69 1.08
N PHE A 81 5.05 -1.53 0.52
CA PHE A 81 4.37 -0.26 0.47
C PHE A 81 4.01 0.26 1.87
N LEU A 82 3.48 -0.63 2.72
CA LEU A 82 3.22 -0.33 4.14
C LEU A 82 4.49 0.03 4.90
N ALA A 83 5.57 -0.72 4.70
CA ALA A 83 6.83 -0.45 5.37
C ALA A 83 7.42 0.91 4.94
N ALA A 84 7.32 1.25 3.66
CA ALA A 84 7.73 2.56 3.15
C ALA A 84 6.88 3.70 3.74
N VAL A 85 5.55 3.50 3.91
CA VAL A 85 4.69 4.49 4.57
C VAL A 85 5.10 4.69 6.03
N ALA A 86 5.36 3.62 6.78
CA ALA A 86 5.83 3.72 8.16
C ALA A 86 7.15 4.50 8.25
N ALA A 87 8.10 4.21 7.35
CA ALA A 87 9.37 4.91 7.28
C ALA A 87 9.20 6.39 6.90
N GLY A 88 8.34 6.70 5.92
CA GLY A 88 8.05 8.05 5.45
C GLY A 88 7.39 8.92 6.53
N GLN A 89 6.40 8.39 7.24
CA GLN A 89 5.75 9.10 8.36
C GLN A 89 6.75 9.44 9.46
N ALA A 90 7.54 8.44 9.86
CA ALA A 90 8.57 8.60 10.88
C ALA A 90 9.63 9.66 10.49
N ALA A 91 9.84 9.90 9.19
CA ALA A 91 10.76 10.91 8.67
C ALA A 91 10.13 12.29 8.42
N GLN A 92 8.81 12.43 8.23
CA GLN A 92 8.20 13.69 7.80
C GLN A 92 7.41 14.42 8.87
N GLU A 93 6.53 13.71 9.59
CA GLU A 93 5.54 14.29 10.50
C GLU A 93 5.56 13.63 11.88
N GLY A 94 6.42 12.63 12.10
CA GLY A 94 6.34 11.74 13.25
C GLY A 94 5.53 10.48 12.93
N LEU A 95 5.80 9.39 13.63
CA LEU A 95 5.06 8.14 13.44
C LEU A 95 3.83 8.16 14.34
N TYR A 96 2.66 8.37 13.72
CA TYR A 96 1.36 8.27 14.38
C TYR A 96 0.61 7.05 13.90
N ALA A 97 0.30 6.14 14.82
CA ALA A 97 -0.39 4.89 14.59
C ALA A 97 -1.75 5.13 13.95
N ASP A 98 -2.52 6.13 14.38
CA ASP A 98 -3.83 6.44 13.76
C ASP A 98 -3.72 6.76 12.27
N THR A 99 -2.70 7.51 11.87
CA THR A 99 -2.48 7.84 10.47
C THR A 99 -1.93 6.63 9.71
N PHE A 100 -1.01 5.86 10.30
CA PHE A 100 -0.56 4.59 9.73
C PHE A 100 -1.71 3.59 9.52
N LEU A 101 -2.61 3.47 10.50
CA LEU A 101 -3.76 2.58 10.49
C LEU A 101 -4.69 2.90 9.30
N ARG A 102 -4.91 4.19 9.02
CA ARG A 102 -5.68 4.64 7.85
C ARG A 102 -5.07 4.20 6.52
N TRP A 103 -3.74 4.17 6.43
CA TRP A 103 -3.04 3.65 5.24
C TRP A 103 -3.06 2.12 5.19
N ALA A 104 -2.86 1.47 6.34
CA ALA A 104 -2.74 0.03 6.46
C ALA A 104 -3.94 -0.72 5.88
N ASP A 105 -5.15 -0.32 6.26
CA ASP A 105 -6.38 -0.96 5.80
C ASP A 105 -6.61 -0.80 4.30
N VAL A 106 -6.22 0.35 3.73
CA VAL A 106 -6.37 0.59 2.30
C VAL A 106 -5.33 -0.19 1.52
N ILE A 107 -4.05 0.03 1.80
CA ILE A 107 -2.91 -0.51 1.04
C ILE A 107 -2.87 -2.03 1.09
N ALA A 108 -3.20 -2.65 2.23
CA ALA A 108 -3.24 -4.11 2.33
C ALA A 108 -4.20 -4.74 1.32
N SER A 109 -5.30 -4.05 0.98
CA SER A 109 -6.35 -4.53 0.09
C SER A 109 -6.12 -4.24 -1.40
N LEU A 110 -5.14 -3.41 -1.76
CA LEU A 110 -4.95 -2.97 -3.15
C LEU A 110 -4.40 -4.09 -4.03
N SER A 111 -4.95 -4.21 -5.24
CA SER A 111 -4.38 -5.06 -6.29
C SER A 111 -3.12 -4.44 -6.92
N ARG A 112 -2.42 -5.21 -7.75
CA ARG A 112 -1.28 -4.69 -8.53
C ARG A 112 -1.70 -3.54 -9.42
N GLU A 113 -2.76 -3.75 -10.17
CA GLU A 113 -3.25 -2.85 -11.18
C GLU A 113 -3.82 -1.58 -10.53
N GLU A 114 -4.47 -1.69 -9.36
CA GLU A 114 -4.91 -0.54 -8.58
C GLU A 114 -3.72 0.34 -8.14
N ILE A 115 -2.61 -0.27 -7.68
CA ILE A 115 -1.39 0.49 -7.33
C ILE A 115 -0.80 1.19 -8.56
N ILE A 116 -0.80 0.55 -9.72
CA ILE A 116 -0.32 1.14 -10.97
C ILE A 116 -1.20 2.34 -11.37
N VAL A 117 -2.52 2.21 -11.30
CA VAL A 117 -3.45 3.32 -11.58
C VAL A 117 -3.19 4.51 -10.65
N LEU A 118 -3.02 4.26 -9.35
CA LEU A 118 -2.69 5.30 -8.38
C LEU A 118 -1.33 5.95 -8.67
N GLY A 119 -0.32 5.16 -9.05
CA GLY A 119 1.01 5.67 -9.41
C GLY A 119 0.99 6.57 -10.64
N VAL A 120 0.30 6.15 -11.69
CA VAL A 120 0.13 6.97 -12.91
C VAL A 120 -0.61 8.27 -12.60
N ALA A 121 -1.73 8.21 -11.88
CA ALA A 121 -2.50 9.38 -11.51
C ALA A 121 -1.69 10.36 -10.64
N TYR A 122 -0.94 9.85 -9.67
CA TYR A 122 -0.06 10.67 -8.83
C TYR A 122 1.06 11.32 -9.65
N ARG A 123 1.77 10.55 -10.48
CA ARG A 123 2.87 11.06 -11.32
C ARG A 123 2.40 12.14 -12.29
N LEU A 124 1.27 11.95 -12.96
CA LEU A 124 0.76 12.97 -13.89
C LEU A 124 0.21 14.18 -13.14
N GLY A 125 -0.45 13.96 -12.00
CA GLY A 125 -0.95 15.04 -11.16
C GLY A 125 0.16 15.90 -10.59
N SER A 126 1.27 15.30 -10.15
CA SER A 126 2.42 16.03 -9.59
C SER A 126 3.14 16.90 -10.63
N LYS A 127 3.16 16.50 -11.92
CA LYS A 127 3.68 17.34 -13.01
C LYS A 127 2.84 18.61 -13.25
N MET A 128 1.61 18.63 -12.73
CA MET A 128 0.67 19.75 -12.83
C MET A 128 0.48 20.44 -11.48
N ASP A 129 1.32 20.15 -10.47
CA ASP A 129 1.14 20.60 -9.08
C ASP A 129 -0.27 20.33 -8.53
N PHE A 130 -0.94 19.29 -9.04
CA PHE A 130 -2.33 18.93 -8.79
C PHE A 130 -3.36 20.02 -9.16
N GLU A 131 -2.97 21.05 -9.92
CA GLU A 131 -3.86 22.06 -10.51
C GLU A 131 -4.51 21.54 -11.80
N ILE A 132 -5.35 20.52 -11.66
CA ILE A 132 -5.91 19.78 -12.80
C ILE A 132 -7.19 20.43 -13.32
N ALA A 133 -7.22 20.72 -14.63
CA ALA A 133 -8.42 21.19 -15.32
C ALA A 133 -9.54 20.13 -15.25
N ARG A 134 -10.77 20.57 -14.98
CA ARG A 134 -11.95 19.71 -14.84
C ARG A 134 -12.64 19.44 -16.18
N ASP A 135 -11.86 19.15 -17.22
CA ASP A 135 -12.33 18.91 -18.59
C ASP A 135 -12.19 17.44 -19.03
N GLY A 136 -11.64 16.57 -18.18
CA GLY A 136 -11.42 15.15 -18.46
C GLY A 136 -10.12 14.83 -19.19
N ARG A 137 -9.37 15.84 -19.64
CA ARG A 137 -8.11 15.62 -20.39
C ARG A 137 -7.08 14.87 -19.56
N PHE A 138 -6.96 15.21 -18.28
CA PHE A 138 -6.08 14.53 -17.35
C PHE A 138 -6.30 13.02 -17.31
N TRP A 139 -7.56 12.57 -17.26
CA TRP A 139 -7.85 11.14 -17.23
C TRP A 139 -7.53 10.49 -18.57
N THR A 140 -7.75 11.18 -19.68
CA THR A 140 -7.34 10.70 -21.01
C THR A 140 -5.82 10.47 -21.06
N ASP A 141 -5.03 11.41 -20.56
CA ASP A 141 -3.57 11.27 -20.52
C ASP A 141 -3.15 10.12 -19.58
N CYS A 142 -3.89 9.88 -18.48
CA CYS A 142 -3.70 8.69 -17.63
C CYS A 142 -3.98 7.39 -18.40
N LEU A 143 -5.08 7.33 -19.15
CA LEU A 143 -5.48 6.17 -19.93
C LEU A 143 -4.43 5.85 -21.01
N ASP A 144 -3.89 6.86 -21.68
CA ASP A 144 -2.83 6.71 -22.68
C ASP A 144 -1.58 6.06 -22.07
N VAL A 145 -1.15 6.54 -20.90
CA VAL A 145 -0.01 5.98 -20.17
C VAL A 145 -0.29 4.54 -19.71
N LEU A 146 -1.46 4.29 -19.11
CA LEU A 146 -1.84 2.98 -18.59
C LEU A 146 -1.87 1.93 -19.72
N SER A 147 -2.36 2.32 -20.89
CA SER A 147 -2.38 1.48 -22.08
C SER A 147 -0.98 1.23 -22.64
N ASN A 148 -0.19 2.30 -22.85
CA ASN A 148 1.10 2.20 -23.52
C ASN A 148 2.17 1.50 -22.66
N ASP A 149 2.27 1.89 -21.40
CA ASP A 149 3.38 1.48 -20.52
C ASP A 149 3.02 0.22 -19.72
N HIS A 150 1.76 0.07 -19.34
CA HIS A 150 1.32 -0.99 -18.41
C HIS A 150 0.37 -2.03 -19.04
N LYS A 151 -0.01 -1.86 -20.31
CA LYS A 151 -0.92 -2.74 -21.05
C LYS A 151 -2.29 -2.90 -20.38
N ILE A 152 -2.75 -1.85 -19.70
CA ILE A 152 -4.08 -1.78 -19.07
C ILE A 152 -5.01 -1.05 -20.05
N ASP A 153 -5.96 -1.79 -20.62
CA ASP A 153 -7.01 -1.23 -21.48
C ASP A 153 -7.88 -0.20 -20.72
N ALA A 154 -8.39 0.81 -21.42
CA ALA A 154 -9.18 1.88 -20.86
C ALA A 154 -10.39 1.39 -20.06
N ARG A 155 -11.10 0.35 -20.53
CA ARG A 155 -12.25 -0.21 -19.78
C ARG A 155 -11.84 -0.84 -18.45
N VAL A 156 -10.66 -1.45 -18.43
CA VAL A 156 -10.09 -2.05 -17.21
C VAL A 156 -9.60 -0.94 -16.28
N ALA A 157 -8.93 0.08 -16.82
CA ALA A 157 -8.50 1.26 -16.08
C ALA A 157 -9.68 1.97 -15.41
N ASP A 158 -10.80 2.19 -16.12
CA ASP A 158 -12.02 2.77 -15.55
C ASP A 158 -12.60 1.90 -14.43
N SER A 159 -12.60 0.57 -14.60
CA SER A 159 -13.10 -0.36 -13.57
C SER A 159 -12.24 -0.31 -12.30
N LEU A 160 -10.91 -0.22 -12.45
CA LEU A 160 -9.97 -0.05 -11.35
C LEU A 160 -10.09 1.34 -10.70
N ALA A 161 -10.28 2.40 -11.50
CA ALA A 161 -10.48 3.74 -10.97
C ALA A 161 -11.81 3.84 -10.19
N ALA A 162 -12.87 3.19 -10.67
CA ALA A 162 -14.13 3.04 -9.97
C ALA A 162 -13.99 2.29 -8.64
N SER A 163 -13.24 1.18 -8.61
CA SER A 163 -13.00 0.45 -7.35
C SER A 163 -12.21 1.28 -6.34
N LEU A 164 -11.30 2.14 -6.80
CA LEU A 164 -10.50 3.04 -5.99
C LEU A 164 -11.30 4.20 -5.38
N LEU A 165 -12.48 4.56 -5.89
CA LEU A 165 -13.33 5.60 -5.29
C LEU A 165 -13.64 5.31 -3.82
N ARG A 166 -13.88 4.03 -3.45
CA ARG A 166 -14.18 3.62 -2.05
C ARG A 166 -13.03 3.92 -1.09
N THR A 167 -11.81 4.04 -1.60
CA THR A 167 -10.62 4.27 -0.80
C THR A 167 -10.42 5.75 -0.49
N GLY A 168 -11.08 6.64 -1.25
CA GLY A 168 -10.90 8.08 -1.23
C GLY A 168 -9.59 8.55 -1.89
N MET A 169 -8.86 7.68 -2.59
CA MET A 169 -7.62 8.04 -3.29
C MET A 169 -7.89 8.70 -4.64
N LEU A 170 -8.98 8.32 -5.29
CA LEU A 170 -9.49 8.97 -6.50
C LEU A 170 -10.87 9.56 -6.22
N GLN A 171 -11.21 10.59 -6.98
CA GLN A 171 -12.54 11.18 -7.05
C GLN A 171 -13.09 11.13 -8.47
N ILE A 172 -14.41 11.08 -8.59
CA ILE A 172 -15.09 11.08 -9.88
C ILE A 172 -15.47 12.51 -10.30
N LEU A 173 -15.13 12.86 -11.53
CA LEU A 173 -15.62 14.03 -12.24
C LEU A 173 -16.73 13.58 -13.18
N GLY A 174 -17.99 13.84 -12.81
CA GLY A 174 -19.14 13.52 -13.65
C GLY A 174 -19.58 14.68 -14.55
N GLY A 175 -20.46 14.39 -15.51
CA GLY A 175 -21.13 15.42 -16.33
C GLY A 175 -20.30 15.92 -17.51
N LEU A 176 -19.32 15.14 -17.96
CA LEU A 176 -18.54 15.44 -19.16
C LEU A 176 -19.35 15.11 -20.41
N PHE A 177 -19.47 16.06 -21.34
CA PHE A 177 -20.34 15.97 -22.51
C PHE A 177 -20.04 14.76 -23.41
N ASP A 178 -18.75 14.41 -23.60
CA ASP A 178 -18.33 13.32 -24.50
C ASP A 178 -17.86 12.04 -23.77
N MET A 179 -17.42 12.15 -22.52
CA MET A 179 -16.85 11.00 -21.75
C MET A 179 -17.80 10.44 -20.69
N GLY A 180 -18.86 11.19 -20.34
CA GLY A 180 -19.73 10.90 -19.21
C GLY A 180 -19.08 11.16 -17.84
N HIS A 181 -17.87 10.62 -17.64
CA HIS A 181 -17.09 10.78 -16.40
C HIS A 181 -15.58 10.71 -16.66
N ALA A 182 -14.81 11.17 -15.68
CA ALA A 182 -13.36 11.04 -15.58
C ALA A 182 -12.95 10.88 -14.11
N TYR A 183 -11.69 10.55 -13.87
CA TYR A 183 -11.15 10.40 -12.52
C TYR A 183 -10.03 11.39 -12.27
N LEU A 184 -9.95 11.89 -11.04
CA LEU A 184 -8.93 12.82 -10.58
C LEU A 184 -8.28 12.28 -9.29
N PRO A 185 -7.00 12.59 -9.03
CA PRO A 185 -6.41 12.37 -7.72
C PRO A 185 -7.22 13.13 -6.66
N ALA A 186 -7.41 12.49 -5.51
CA ALA A 186 -7.97 13.13 -4.32
C ALA A 186 -6.85 13.44 -3.31
N ASP A 187 -7.15 14.28 -2.31
CA ASP A 187 -6.18 14.71 -1.28
C ASP A 187 -5.49 13.53 -0.59
N LYS A 188 -6.19 12.41 -0.44
CA LYS A 188 -5.63 11.20 0.16
C LYS A 188 -4.52 10.58 -0.69
N LEU A 189 -4.63 10.60 -2.02
CA LEU A 189 -3.53 10.14 -2.88
C LEU A 189 -2.34 11.10 -2.82
N ILE A 190 -2.61 12.39 -2.76
CA ILE A 190 -1.56 13.42 -2.64
C ILE A 190 -0.78 13.23 -1.33
N ALA A 191 -1.50 13.08 -0.20
CA ALA A 191 -0.92 12.82 1.11
C ALA A 191 -0.12 11.52 1.15
N LEU A 192 -0.60 10.45 0.50
CA LEU A 192 0.15 9.20 0.39
C LEU A 192 1.47 9.41 -0.36
N GLY A 193 1.43 10.09 -1.50
CA GLY A 193 2.63 10.26 -2.33
C GLY A 193 3.68 11.20 -1.72
N HIS A 194 3.30 12.07 -0.77
CA HIS A 194 4.30 12.75 0.05
C HIS A 194 5.08 11.78 0.93
N LEU A 195 4.45 10.73 1.44
CA LEU A 195 5.09 9.76 2.33
C LEU A 195 5.95 8.73 1.57
N VAL A 196 5.55 8.38 0.35
CA VAL A 196 6.16 7.29 -0.42
C VAL A 196 6.20 7.56 -1.93
N ASP A 197 7.29 7.15 -2.57
CA ASP A 197 7.34 7.04 -4.03
C ASP A 197 6.51 5.83 -4.49
N ILE A 198 5.24 6.10 -4.78
CA ILE A 198 4.22 5.11 -5.18
C ILE A 198 4.66 4.32 -6.42
N GLU A 199 5.21 5.01 -7.41
CA GLU A 199 5.54 4.41 -8.70
C GLU A 199 6.85 3.63 -8.63
N GLY A 200 7.88 4.20 -8.00
CA GLY A 200 9.15 3.49 -7.78
C GLY A 200 8.98 2.23 -6.93
N LEU A 201 8.01 2.19 -6.00
CA LEU A 201 7.69 0.99 -5.22
C LEU A 201 7.01 -0.11 -6.05
N SER A 202 6.18 0.27 -7.02
CA SER A 202 5.58 -0.69 -7.97
C SER A 202 6.67 -1.40 -8.78
N HIS A 203 7.60 -0.63 -9.36
CA HIS A 203 8.69 -1.16 -10.18
C HIS A 203 9.68 -2.03 -9.38
N ARG A 204 10.14 -1.54 -8.21
CA ARG A 204 11.09 -2.30 -7.36
C ARG A 204 10.52 -3.64 -6.86
N SER A 205 9.22 -3.69 -6.62
CA SER A 205 8.58 -4.93 -6.18
C SER A 205 8.54 -5.98 -7.30
N ASP A 206 8.34 -5.55 -8.55
CA ASP A 206 8.31 -6.45 -9.70
C ASP A 206 9.72 -7.02 -10.04
N GLU A 207 10.79 -6.24 -9.86
CA GLU A 207 12.18 -6.70 -10.06
C GLU A 207 12.57 -7.81 -9.06
N LEU A 208 12.18 -7.65 -7.80
CA LEU A 208 12.49 -8.63 -6.74
C LEU A 208 11.66 -9.90 -6.84
N ASP A 209 10.42 -9.82 -7.32
CA ASP A 209 9.59 -10.99 -7.59
C ASP A 209 10.03 -11.73 -8.86
N GLY A 210 10.65 -11.03 -9.82
CA GLY A 210 11.25 -11.62 -11.03
C GLY A 210 12.56 -12.37 -10.79
N LEU A 211 13.35 -11.97 -9.79
CA LEU A 211 14.61 -12.65 -9.40
C LEU A 211 14.38 -13.93 -8.56
N GLY A 212 13.13 -14.22 -8.18
CA GLY A 212 12.75 -15.37 -7.37
C GLY A 212 12.17 -16.57 -8.14
N ARG A 213 12.27 -16.59 -9.48
CA ARG A 213 11.86 -17.71 -10.33
C ARG A 213 13.05 -18.42 -10.96
#